data_AF-A0A383D1F5-F1
#
_entry.id   AF-A0A383D1F5-F1
#
_cell.length_a   1.000
_cell.length_b   1.000
_cell.length_c   1.000
_cell.angle_alpha   90.00
_cell.angle_beta   90.00
_cell.angle_gamma   90.00
#
_symmetry.space_group_name_H-M   'P 1'
#
loop_
_entity.id
_entity.type
_entity.pdbx_description
1 polymer ?
#
loop_
_entity_poly.entity_id
_entity_poly.type
_entity_poly.pdbx_seq_one_letter_code
_entity_poly.pdbx_strand_id
1 'polypeptide(L)'
;MRETFRAWQEQFETFALEVIFGERRGKKAAAMRGALFCLSKVFLIIVKGRRWLYEVRIIRDHPLGVQVITVGNLTVGGTGKTPVVEKFARLLTDQGRKVAILSRGYRSKPPSLVQQLRNRFSLQEDLVPPRVVSDAKNLLLNSEDAGDEPYMLASNLKDVV
;
A
#
# COMPACT_ATOMS: atom_id res chain seq x y z
N MET A 1 -21.22 3.22 -27.48
CA MET A 1 -19.77 2.96 -27.51
C MET A 1 -19.16 2.80 -26.11
N ARG A 2 -19.52 3.65 -25.11
CA ARG A 2 -19.07 3.47 -23.71
C ARG A 2 -19.69 2.25 -23.00
N GLU A 3 -20.94 1.89 -23.31
CA GLU A 3 -21.61 0.76 -22.65
C GLU A 3 -21.13 -0.61 -23.11
N THR A 4 -20.87 -0.77 -24.41
CA THR A 4 -20.31 -2.02 -24.97
C THR A 4 -18.90 -2.29 -24.45
N PHE A 5 -18.12 -1.24 -24.18
CA PHE A 5 -16.78 -1.38 -23.62
C PHE A 5 -16.81 -1.79 -22.14
N ARG A 6 -17.73 -1.21 -21.35
CA ARG A 6 -17.94 -1.61 -19.94
C ARG A 6 -18.41 -3.05 -19.81
N ALA A 7 -19.40 -3.46 -20.59
CA ALA A 7 -19.91 -4.83 -20.58
C ALA A 7 -18.80 -5.85 -20.93
N TRP A 8 -17.92 -5.49 -21.87
CA TRP A 8 -16.77 -6.33 -22.22
C TRP A 8 -15.73 -6.40 -21.10
N GLN A 9 -15.46 -5.28 -20.41
CA GLN A 9 -14.57 -5.26 -19.23
C GLN A 9 -15.12 -6.13 -18.09
N GLU A 10 -16.41 -6.02 -17.78
CA GLU A 10 -17.05 -6.79 -16.71
C GLU A 10 -17.04 -8.30 -17.01
N GLN A 11 -17.29 -8.69 -18.27
CA GLN A 11 -17.19 -10.09 -18.70
C GLN A 11 -15.76 -10.63 -18.59
N PHE A 12 -14.76 -9.82 -18.95
CA PHE A 12 -13.36 -10.20 -18.82
C PHE A 12 -12.92 -10.30 -17.36
N GLU A 13 -13.33 -9.37 -16.50
CA GLU A 13 -13.05 -9.41 -15.05
C GLU A 13 -13.65 -10.66 -14.42
N THR A 14 -14.91 -10.95 -14.72
CA THR A 14 -15.60 -12.15 -14.23
C THR A 14 -14.86 -13.41 -14.67
N PHE A 15 -14.50 -13.50 -15.96
CA PHE A 15 -13.70 -14.61 -16.49
C PHE A 15 -12.34 -14.74 -15.79
N ALA A 16 -11.64 -13.62 -15.56
CA ALA A 16 -10.35 -13.63 -14.90
C ALA A 16 -10.45 -14.11 -13.45
N LEU A 17 -11.45 -13.62 -12.71
CA LEU A 17 -11.72 -14.03 -11.33
C LEU A 17 -12.06 -15.53 -11.25
N GLU A 18 -12.96 -16.03 -12.10
CA GLU A 18 -13.33 -17.45 -12.14
C GLU A 18 -12.12 -18.38 -12.39
N VAL A 19 -11.15 -17.93 -13.20
CA VAL A 19 -9.93 -18.70 -13.46
C VAL A 19 -8.95 -18.62 -12.30
N ILE A 20 -8.86 -17.47 -11.62
CA ILE A 20 -8.03 -17.27 -10.42
C ILE A 20 -8.56 -18.10 -9.25
N PHE A 21 -9.87 -18.11 -9.02
CA PHE A 21 -10.53 -18.93 -7.99
C PHE A 21 -10.62 -20.41 -8.36
N GLY A 22 -10.26 -20.78 -9.60
CA GLY A 22 -10.17 -22.17 -10.04
C GLY A 22 -11.52 -22.82 -10.39
N GLU A 23 -12.60 -22.05 -10.42
CA GLU A 23 -13.96 -22.54 -10.69
C GLU A 23 -14.17 -22.93 -12.16
N ARG A 24 -13.39 -22.34 -13.08
CA ARG A 24 -13.50 -22.63 -14.52
C ARG A 24 -12.40 -23.57 -15.03
N ARG A 25 -12.82 -24.70 -15.60
CA ARG A 25 -11.96 -25.71 -16.24
C ARG A 25 -12.18 -25.70 -17.76
N GLY A 26 -11.14 -25.39 -18.52
CA GLY A 26 -11.17 -25.35 -19.99
C GLY A 26 -9.84 -24.93 -20.60
N LYS A 27 -9.65 -25.13 -21.91
CA LYS A 27 -8.39 -24.84 -22.63
C LYS A 27 -7.97 -23.36 -22.52
N LYS A 28 -8.92 -22.43 -22.60
CA LYS A 28 -8.68 -20.98 -22.42
C LYS A 28 -8.22 -20.63 -21.00
N ALA A 29 -8.83 -21.24 -19.99
CA ALA A 29 -8.43 -21.06 -18.58
C ALA A 29 -7.03 -21.63 -18.31
N ALA A 30 -6.68 -22.77 -18.91
CA ALA A 30 -5.35 -23.36 -18.82
C ALA A 30 -4.27 -22.47 -19.45
N ALA A 31 -4.55 -21.91 -20.65
CA ALA A 31 -3.65 -20.97 -21.31
C ALA A 31 -3.40 -19.71 -20.44
N MET A 32 -4.47 -19.16 -19.85
CA MET A 32 -4.35 -17.99 -18.97
C MET A 32 -3.57 -18.30 -17.68
N ARG A 33 -3.79 -19.46 -17.06
CA ARG A 33 -2.97 -19.90 -15.91
C ARG A 33 -1.50 -20.08 -16.28
N GLY A 34 -1.21 -20.64 -17.47
CA GLY A 34 0.16 -20.74 -17.98
C GLY A 34 0.82 -19.37 -18.14
N ALA A 35 0.12 -18.40 -18.74
CA ALA A 35 0.61 -17.04 -18.88
C ALA A 35 0.85 -16.36 -17.51
N LEU A 36 -0.11 -16.46 -16.58
CA LEU A 36 0.03 -15.95 -15.21
C LEU A 36 1.18 -16.62 -14.45
N PHE A 37 1.42 -17.91 -14.68
CA PHE A 37 2.54 -18.63 -14.08
C PHE A 37 3.89 -18.13 -14.61
N CYS A 38 4.02 -17.92 -15.93
CA CYS A 38 5.22 -17.31 -16.50
C CYS A 38 5.46 -15.90 -15.92
N LEU A 39 4.40 -15.09 -15.83
CA LEU A 39 4.49 -13.76 -15.26
C LEU A 39 4.88 -13.80 -13.76
N SER A 40 4.36 -14.77 -13.02
CA SER A 40 4.73 -15.02 -11.62
C SER A 40 6.21 -15.38 -11.46
N LYS A 41 6.79 -16.16 -12.38
CA LYS A 41 8.24 -16.46 -12.37
C LYS A 41 9.09 -15.21 -12.62
N VAL A 42 8.69 -14.37 -13.57
CA VAL A 42 9.37 -13.09 -13.82
C VAL A 42 9.31 -12.20 -12.57
N PHE A 43 8.13 -12.07 -11.97
CA PHE A 43 7.96 -11.33 -10.72
C PHE A 43 8.85 -11.87 -9.59
N LEU A 44 8.94 -13.21 -9.46
CA LEU A 44 9.80 -13.85 -8.47
C LEU A 44 11.28 -13.49 -8.65
N ILE A 45 11.77 -13.50 -9.91
CA ILE A 45 13.16 -13.14 -10.23
C ILE A 45 13.41 -11.68 -9.82
N ILE A 46 12.49 -10.77 -10.15
CA ILE A 46 12.60 -9.34 -9.81
C ILE A 46 12.65 -9.15 -8.28
N VAL A 47 11.75 -9.79 -7.53
CA VAL A 47 11.71 -9.67 -6.06
C VAL A 47 12.98 -10.25 -5.42
N LYS A 48 13.44 -11.42 -5.89
CA LYS A 48 14.71 -12.01 -5.41
C LYS A 48 15.91 -11.13 -5.72
N GLY A 49 15.99 -10.58 -6.94
CA GLY A 49 17.06 -9.66 -7.33
C GLY A 49 17.05 -8.41 -6.47
N ARG A 50 15.89 -7.80 -6.24
CA ARG A 50 15.76 -6.64 -5.34
C ARG A 50 16.23 -6.99 -3.94
N ARG A 51 15.78 -8.11 -3.36
CA ARG A 51 16.21 -8.54 -2.01
C ARG A 51 17.73 -8.70 -1.93
N TRP A 52 18.33 -9.34 -2.93
CA TRP A 52 19.77 -9.51 -3.02
C TRP A 52 20.53 -8.16 -3.06
N LEU A 53 20.01 -7.17 -3.79
CA LEU A 53 20.60 -5.82 -3.82
C LEU A 53 20.62 -5.13 -2.44
N TYR A 54 19.61 -5.34 -1.60
CA TYR A 54 19.61 -4.86 -0.21
C TYR A 54 20.57 -5.67 0.68
N GLU A 55 20.60 -7.00 0.53
CA GLU A 55 21.50 -7.87 1.30
C GLU A 55 22.99 -7.54 1.04
N VAL A 56 23.34 -7.21 -0.19
CA VAL A 56 24.71 -6.80 -0.58
C VAL A 56 24.96 -5.30 -0.31
N ARG A 57 23.99 -4.58 0.29
CA ARG A 57 24.06 -3.13 0.63
C ARG A 57 24.37 -2.22 -0.55
N ILE A 58 24.05 -2.66 -1.78
CA ILE A 58 24.13 -1.81 -2.98
C ILE A 58 23.08 -0.70 -2.87
N ILE A 59 21.87 -1.05 -2.40
CA ILE A 59 20.88 -0.09 -1.95
C ILE A 59 21.11 0.13 -0.45
N ARG A 60 21.28 1.38 -0.04
CA ARG A 60 21.56 1.73 1.35
C ARG A 60 20.29 1.81 2.17
N ASP A 61 20.36 1.30 3.40
CA ASP A 61 19.34 1.52 4.41
C ASP A 61 19.45 2.94 4.97
N HIS A 62 18.30 3.57 5.22
CA HIS A 62 18.23 4.87 5.90
C HIS A 62 17.85 4.62 7.36
N PRO A 63 18.81 4.56 8.29
CA PRO A 63 18.50 4.37 9.70
C PRO A 63 17.78 5.62 10.23
N LEU A 64 16.65 5.39 10.87
CA LEU A 64 15.97 6.41 11.66
C LEU A 64 16.52 6.36 13.09
N GLY A 65 16.74 7.51 13.72
CA GLY A 65 17.21 7.60 15.12
C GLY A 65 16.17 7.18 16.17
N VAL A 66 15.13 6.46 15.76
CA VAL A 66 14.00 6.02 16.58
C VAL A 66 13.72 4.54 16.32
N GLN A 67 13.06 3.86 17.27
CA GLN A 67 12.64 2.48 17.06
C GLN A 67 11.56 2.42 15.98
N VAL A 68 11.83 1.66 14.91
CA VAL A 68 10.88 1.42 13.83
C VAL A 68 10.32 0.01 13.96
N ILE A 69 8.99 -0.13 13.90
CA ILE A 69 8.28 -1.41 13.87
C ILE A 69 7.50 -1.47 12.56
N THR A 70 7.80 -2.44 11.71
CA THR A 70 7.11 -2.62 10.43
C THR A 70 6.02 -3.67 10.57
N VAL A 71 4.76 -3.28 10.34
CA VAL A 71 3.62 -4.20 10.28
C VAL A 71 3.26 -4.45 8.81
N GLY A 72 3.55 -5.64 8.31
CA GLY A 72 3.33 -6.04 6.92
C GLY A 72 2.63 -7.39 6.80
N ASN A 73 2.24 -7.75 5.58
CA ASN A 73 1.74 -9.09 5.28
C ASN A 73 2.28 -9.58 3.93
N LEU A 74 2.43 -10.90 3.79
CA LEU A 74 2.90 -11.56 2.58
C LEU A 74 1.81 -11.73 1.52
N THR A 75 0.54 -11.75 1.93
CA THR A 75 -0.61 -11.94 1.05
C THR A 75 -1.42 -10.66 0.86
N VAL A 76 -2.06 -10.53 -0.29
CA VAL A 76 -3.03 -9.46 -0.56
C VAL A 76 -4.38 -9.80 0.09
N GLY A 77 -5.04 -8.81 0.71
CA GLY A 77 -6.33 -8.99 1.38
C GLY A 77 -6.40 -8.41 2.80
N GLY A 78 -7.60 -8.47 3.39
CA GLY A 78 -7.91 -8.03 4.75
C GLY A 78 -7.24 -8.92 5.79
N THR A 79 -5.99 -8.59 6.10
CA THR A 79 -5.05 -9.48 6.80
C THR A 79 -4.80 -9.06 8.24
N GLY A 80 -5.75 -8.31 8.81
CA GLY A 80 -5.71 -7.89 10.21
C GLY A 80 -4.59 -6.89 10.57
N LYS A 81 -3.83 -6.37 9.58
CA LYS A 81 -2.74 -5.41 9.82
C LYS A 81 -3.23 -4.20 10.62
N THR A 82 -4.38 -3.65 10.23
CA THR A 82 -4.91 -2.41 10.81
C THR A 82 -5.30 -2.58 12.29
N PRO A 83 -6.06 -3.63 12.70
CA PRO A 83 -6.27 -3.94 14.12
C PRO A 83 -4.98 -4.18 14.91
N VAL A 84 -3.97 -4.81 14.30
CA VAL A 84 -2.67 -5.06 14.94
C VAL A 84 -1.96 -3.73 15.20
N VAL A 85 -1.88 -2.85 14.20
CA VAL A 85 -1.30 -1.51 14.35
C VAL A 85 -2.01 -0.73 15.45
N GLU A 86 -3.35 -0.76 15.49
CA GLU A 86 -4.13 -0.07 16.52
C GLU A 86 -3.78 -0.58 17.93
N LYS A 87 -3.74 -1.90 18.11
CA LYS A 87 -3.40 -2.52 19.41
C LYS A 87 -1.99 -2.17 19.86
N PHE A 88 -1.01 -2.23 18.95
CA PHE A 88 0.38 -1.86 19.27
C PHE A 88 0.50 -0.39 19.63
N ALA A 89 -0.17 0.50 18.90
CA ALA A 89 -0.15 1.92 19.19
C ALA A 89 -0.66 2.22 20.60
N ARG A 90 -1.83 1.68 20.97
CA ARG A 90 -2.41 1.83 22.32
C ARG A 90 -1.46 1.32 23.40
N LEU A 91 -0.98 0.08 23.26
CA LEU A 91 -0.10 -0.54 24.26
C LEU A 91 1.20 0.26 24.48
N LEU A 92 1.79 0.79 23.41
CA LEU A 92 3.02 1.58 23.51
C LEU A 92 2.75 2.96 24.12
N THR A 93 1.64 3.60 23.77
CA THR A 93 1.23 4.87 24.37
C THR A 93 0.89 4.70 25.86
N ASP A 94 0.21 3.62 26.25
CA ASP A 94 -0.09 3.27 27.65
C ASP A 94 1.20 3.05 28.47
N GLN A 95 2.28 2.60 27.81
CA GLN A 95 3.62 2.49 28.40
C GLN A 95 4.40 3.82 28.41
N GLY A 96 3.76 4.94 28.05
CA GLY A 96 4.36 6.28 28.03
C GLY A 96 5.25 6.56 26.82
N ARG A 97 5.17 5.76 25.75
CA ARG A 97 5.92 6.03 24.51
C ARG A 97 5.14 6.99 23.61
N LYS A 98 5.86 7.85 22.89
CA LYS A 98 5.30 8.63 21.78
C LYS A 98 5.34 7.77 20.51
N VAL A 99 4.17 7.48 19.95
CA VAL A 99 4.02 6.65 18.75
C VAL A 99 3.70 7.55 17.56
N ALA A 100 4.24 7.21 16.39
CA ALA A 100 3.85 7.80 15.11
C ALA A 100 3.57 6.66 14.13
N ILE A 101 2.44 6.70 13.44
CA ILE A 101 2.08 5.70 12.44
C ILE A 101 2.37 6.24 11.05
N LEU A 102 3.28 5.59 10.34
CA LEU A 102 3.53 5.88 8.93
C LEU A 102 2.68 4.95 8.06
N SER A 103 1.79 5.51 7.27
CA SER A 103 0.99 4.78 6.27
C SER A 103 1.27 5.30 4.87
N ARG A 104 1.12 4.42 3.88
CA ARG A 104 1.38 4.74 2.47
C ARG A 104 0.34 5.69 1.86
N GLY A 105 -0.83 5.85 2.49
CA GLY A 105 -1.91 6.68 1.93
C GLY A 105 -2.53 6.06 0.66
N TYR A 106 -2.78 4.74 0.67
CA TYR A 106 -3.40 4.08 -0.48
C TYR A 106 -4.76 4.71 -0.80
N ARG A 107 -5.02 4.98 -2.09
CA ARG A 107 -6.18 5.73 -2.62
C ARG A 107 -6.31 7.20 -2.17
N SER A 108 -5.31 7.78 -1.50
CA SER A 108 -5.29 9.23 -1.27
C SER A 108 -5.25 10.01 -2.58
N LYS A 109 -5.84 11.22 -2.62
CA LYS A 109 -5.75 12.09 -3.79
C LYS A 109 -4.28 12.35 -4.15
N PRO A 110 -3.85 12.00 -5.38
CA PRO A 110 -2.48 12.26 -5.79
C PRO A 110 -2.23 13.77 -5.84
N PRO A 111 -0.99 14.23 -5.60
CA PRO A 111 -0.62 15.62 -5.83
C PRO A 111 -0.93 16.00 -7.28
N SER A 112 -1.24 17.28 -7.52
CA SER A 112 -1.60 17.78 -8.85
C SER A 112 -0.50 17.47 -9.87
N LEU A 113 -0.86 17.26 -11.14
CA LEU A 113 0.11 16.97 -12.22
C LEU A 113 1.21 18.04 -12.31
N VAL A 114 0.86 19.31 -12.08
CA VAL A 114 1.81 20.42 -12.02
C VAL A 114 2.81 20.24 -10.88
N GLN A 115 2.33 19.83 -9.70
CA GLN A 115 3.19 19.57 -8.55
C GLN A 115 4.06 18.33 -8.74
N GLN A 116 3.53 17.27 -9.36
CA GLN A 116 4.32 16.08 -9.71
C GLN A 116 5.44 16.42 -10.70
N LEU A 117 5.15 17.21 -11.73
CA LEU A 117 6.15 17.66 -12.69
C LEU A 117 7.18 18.54 -12.02
N ARG A 118 6.76 19.51 -11.19
CA ARG A 118 7.68 20.39 -10.45
C ARG A 118 8.62 19.61 -9.54
N ASN A 119 8.10 18.59 -8.83
CA ASN A 119 8.90 17.73 -7.97
C ASN A 119 9.84 16.80 -8.76
N ARG A 120 9.51 16.46 -10.00
CA ARG A 120 10.35 15.62 -10.86
C ARG A 120 11.49 16.41 -11.51
N PHE A 121 11.25 17.68 -11.82
CA PHE A 121 12.23 18.59 -12.41
C PHE A 121 13.12 19.26 -11.35
N SER A 122 12.58 19.53 -10.17
CA SER A 122 13.36 19.93 -9.01
C SER A 122 13.96 18.67 -8.41
N LEU A 123 15.25 18.40 -8.64
CA LEU A 123 16.05 17.30 -8.06
C LEU A 123 16.20 17.41 -6.51
N GLN A 124 15.11 17.75 -5.83
CA GLN A 124 15.03 18.12 -4.43
C GLN A 124 13.87 17.32 -3.82
N GLU A 125 14.07 16.01 -3.71
CA GLU A 125 13.07 15.06 -3.18
C GLU A 125 12.71 15.32 -1.70
N ASP A 126 13.54 16.07 -0.96
CA ASP A 126 13.44 16.22 0.49
C ASP A 126 12.58 17.39 1.00
N LEU A 127 11.98 18.22 0.14
CA LEU A 127 11.30 19.46 0.58
C LEU A 127 9.77 19.38 0.70
N VAL A 128 9.14 18.25 0.35
CA VAL A 128 7.69 18.12 0.54
C VAL A 128 7.43 17.47 1.89
N PRO A 129 6.91 18.21 2.89
CA PRO A 129 6.62 17.61 4.17
C PRO A 129 5.61 16.46 4.00
N PRO A 130 5.78 15.36 4.75
CA PRO A 130 4.82 14.26 4.70
C PRO A 130 3.44 14.77 5.12
N ARG A 131 2.39 14.20 4.50
CA ARG A 131 1.01 14.52 4.88
C ARG A 131 0.74 14.03 6.30
N VAL A 132 0.39 14.94 7.20
CA VAL A 132 0.01 14.62 8.58
C VAL A 132 -1.51 14.48 8.63
N VAL A 133 -1.99 13.29 8.96
CA VAL A 133 -3.43 12.99 9.02
C VAL A 133 -4.02 13.35 10.39
N SER A 134 -3.27 13.16 11.46
CA SER A 134 -3.67 13.49 12.84
C SER A 134 -2.45 13.87 13.69
N ASP A 135 -2.71 14.65 14.74
CA ASP A 135 -1.76 15.10 15.77
C ASP A 135 -2.09 14.49 17.15
N ALA A 136 -2.66 13.28 17.18
CA ALA A 136 -3.29 12.61 18.32
C ALA A 136 -4.58 13.24 18.85
N LYS A 137 -4.79 14.56 18.70
CA LYS A 137 -5.98 15.24 19.26
C LYS A 137 -7.05 15.50 18.20
N ASN A 138 -6.62 15.88 17.02
CA ASN A 138 -7.46 16.34 15.93
C ASN A 138 -7.17 15.56 14.66
N LEU A 139 -8.20 15.40 13.83
CA LEU A 139 -8.05 14.94 12.46
C LEU A 139 -7.76 16.17 11.59
N LEU A 140 -6.58 16.18 10.96
CA LEU A 140 -6.10 17.29 10.13
C LEU A 140 -6.51 17.14 8.65
N LEU A 141 -6.78 15.90 8.21
CA LEU A 141 -7.15 15.57 6.85
C LEU A 141 -8.42 14.71 6.80
N ASN A 142 -9.18 14.86 5.71
CA ASN A 142 -10.37 14.05 5.42
C ASN A 142 -9.99 12.72 4.74
N SER A 143 -10.92 11.76 4.72
CA SER A 143 -10.71 10.43 4.09
C SER A 143 -10.25 10.51 2.64
N GLU A 144 -10.76 11.48 1.86
CA GLU A 144 -10.37 11.65 0.46
C GLU A 144 -8.90 12.08 0.30
N ASP A 145 -8.40 12.90 1.21
CA ASP A 145 -7.06 13.51 1.11
C ASP A 145 -6.00 12.65 1.81
N ALA A 146 -6.40 11.97 2.90
CA ALA A 146 -5.56 11.05 3.66
C ALA A 146 -5.54 9.63 3.07
N GLY A 147 -6.63 9.22 2.40
CA GLY A 147 -6.95 7.83 2.11
C GLY A 147 -7.72 7.17 3.25
N ASP A 148 -8.51 6.15 2.91
CA ASP A 148 -9.47 5.54 3.84
C ASP A 148 -8.80 4.86 5.04
N GLU A 149 -7.71 4.13 4.82
CA GLU A 149 -7.02 3.39 5.91
C GLU A 149 -6.31 4.32 6.90
N PRO A 150 -5.51 5.33 6.48
CA PRO A 150 -4.93 6.31 7.41
C PRO A 150 -5.99 7.10 8.17
N TYR A 151 -7.07 7.52 7.49
CA TYR A 151 -8.15 8.25 8.13
C TYR A 151 -8.88 7.41 9.19
N MET A 152 -9.18 6.14 8.87
CA MET A 152 -9.80 5.20 9.80
C MET A 152 -8.90 4.91 11.02
N LEU A 153 -7.58 4.73 10.81
CA LEU A 153 -6.64 4.56 11.92
C LEU A 153 -6.62 5.80 12.82
N ALA A 154 -6.50 6.98 12.23
CA ALA A 154 -6.46 8.24 12.95
C ALA A 154 -7.77 8.51 13.72
N SER A 155 -8.92 8.16 13.14
CA SER A 155 -10.21 8.38 13.81
C SER A 155 -10.42 7.43 15.01
N ASN A 156 -9.87 6.21 14.94
CA ASN A 156 -9.94 5.24 16.03
C ASN A 156 -8.90 5.51 17.13
N LEU A 157 -7.75 6.10 16.80
CA LEU A 157 -6.60 6.33 17.69
C LEU A 157 -6.53 7.74 18.27
N LYS A 158 -7.69 8.38 18.50
CA LYS A 158 -7.73 9.64 19.25
C LYS A 158 -7.09 9.48 20.62
N ASP A 159 -6.30 10.48 20.99
CA ASP A 159 -5.44 10.56 22.18
C ASP A 159 -4.28 9.55 22.21
N VAL A 160 -4.01 8.84 21.10
CA VAL A 160 -2.92 7.85 21.00
C VAL A 160 -1.83 8.27 20.02
N VAL A 161 -2.19 8.62 18.78
CA VAL A 161 -1.27 8.92 17.65
C VAL A 161 -1.76 10.05 16.79
#